data_AF-A0A0S4PZZ3-F1
#
_entry.id   AF-A0A0S4PZZ3-F1
#
_cell.length_a   1.000
_cell.length_b   1.000
_cell.length_c   1.000
_cell.angle_alpha   90.00
_cell.angle_beta   90.00
_cell.angle_gamma   90.00
#
_symmetry.space_group_name_H-M   'P 1'
#
loop_
_entity.id
_entity.type
_entity.pdbx_description
1 polymer ?
#
loop_
_entity_poly.entity_id
_entity_poly.type
_entity_poly.pdbx_seq_one_letter_code
_entity_poly.pdbx_strand_id
1 'polypeptide(L)'
;MLHLGLFKTLCFALLLDKRQQRFYNVALFYTKEQQMPKDSNGSELNAGDSVSVIKDLKIKGASSTIKRGTTIKNIRLTHKDDEVEAKVDKCGVVVLKTCFLKKV
;
A
#
# COMPACT_ATOMS: atom_id res chain seq x y z
N MET A 1 10.75 -32.09 -52.42
CA MET A 1 9.44 -32.02 -51.73
C MET A 1 9.65 -31.45 -50.34
N LEU A 2 8.85 -30.45 -50.04
CA LEU A 2 9.01 -29.48 -48.97
C LEU A 2 8.93 -30.10 -47.55
N HIS A 3 9.96 -29.79 -46.75
CA HIS A 3 9.80 -28.98 -45.53
C HIS A 3 8.85 -29.49 -44.41
N LEU A 4 9.35 -30.40 -43.57
CA LEU A 4 8.79 -30.70 -42.24
C LEU A 4 9.54 -29.99 -41.08
N GLY A 5 10.33 -28.96 -41.41
CA GLY A 5 11.12 -28.18 -40.44
C GLY A 5 10.48 -26.86 -39.97
N LEU A 6 9.22 -26.55 -40.31
CA LEU A 6 8.64 -25.22 -40.00
C LEU A 6 7.32 -25.21 -39.23
N PHE A 7 6.71 -26.37 -38.95
CA PHE A 7 5.43 -26.35 -38.22
C PHE A 7 5.57 -26.16 -36.71
N LYS A 8 6.76 -26.40 -36.13
CA LYS A 8 7.00 -26.11 -34.70
C LYS A 8 7.39 -24.66 -34.42
N THR A 9 7.86 -23.91 -35.42
CA THR A 9 8.24 -22.49 -35.24
C THR A 9 7.16 -21.52 -35.70
N LEU A 10 6.23 -21.94 -36.57
CA LEU A 10 5.13 -21.08 -37.02
C LEU A 10 3.94 -20.98 -36.08
N CYS A 11 3.75 -21.92 -35.14
CA CYS A 11 2.69 -21.76 -34.13
C CYS A 11 2.99 -20.63 -33.13
N PHE A 12 4.25 -20.18 -33.05
CA PHE A 12 4.65 -19.02 -32.25
C PHE A 12 4.50 -17.69 -33.01
N ALA A 13 4.31 -17.73 -34.33
CA ALA A 13 4.17 -16.53 -35.17
C ALA A 13 2.70 -16.14 -35.47
N LEU A 14 1.72 -16.96 -35.07
CA LEU A 14 0.28 -16.70 -35.25
C LEU A 14 -0.47 -16.33 -33.96
N LEU A 15 0.22 -15.79 -32.94
CA LEU A 15 -0.47 -15.27 -31.75
C LEU A 15 0.12 -13.97 -31.19
N LEU A 16 0.55 -13.04 -32.05
CA LEU A 16 0.78 -11.65 -31.63
C LEU A 16 0.34 -10.69 -32.72
N ASP A 17 -0.99 -10.65 -32.93
CA ASP A 17 -1.63 -9.44 -33.45
C ASP A 17 -1.20 -8.26 -32.56
N LYS A 18 -0.70 -7.17 -33.17
CA LYS A 18 -0.22 -5.97 -32.45
C LYS A 18 -1.28 -5.31 -31.54
N ARG A 19 -2.50 -5.82 -31.43
CA ARG A 19 -3.43 -5.47 -30.34
C ARG A 19 -3.09 -6.08 -28.97
N GLN A 20 -2.33 -7.18 -28.90
CA GLN A 20 -2.14 -7.90 -27.62
C GLN A 20 -1.06 -7.32 -26.70
N GLN A 21 -0.23 -6.37 -27.16
CA GLN A 21 0.70 -5.64 -26.27
C GLN A 21 -0.03 -4.71 -25.29
N ARG A 22 -1.30 -4.38 -25.55
CA ARG A 22 -2.14 -3.60 -24.63
C ARG A 22 -2.74 -4.45 -23.50
N PHE A 23 -2.84 -5.76 -23.68
CA PHE A 23 -3.39 -6.69 -22.68
C PHE A 23 -2.33 -7.16 -21.68
N TYR A 24 -1.08 -7.37 -22.11
CA TYR A 24 -0.01 -7.77 -21.18
C TYR A 24 0.31 -6.67 -20.15
N ASN A 25 0.26 -5.40 -20.57
CA ASN A 25 0.40 -4.25 -19.65
C ASN A 25 -0.77 -4.11 -18.66
N VAL A 26 -1.96 -4.66 -18.98
CA VAL A 26 -3.12 -4.68 -18.07
C VAL A 26 -2.96 -5.76 -17.00
N ALA A 27 -2.44 -6.95 -17.36
CA ALA A 27 -2.28 -8.06 -16.43
C ALA A 27 -1.17 -7.80 -15.38
N LEU A 28 -0.06 -7.18 -15.78
CA LEU A 28 1.07 -6.86 -14.87
C LEU A 28 0.76 -5.73 -13.86
N PHE A 29 -0.32 -4.97 -14.06
CA PHE A 29 -0.76 -3.94 -13.12
C PHE A 29 -1.59 -4.49 -11.95
N TYR A 30 -2.09 -5.73 -12.04
CA TYR A 30 -3.08 -6.27 -11.10
C TYR A 30 -2.48 -7.03 -9.91
N THR A 31 -1.18 -7.32 -9.91
CA THR A 31 -0.47 -7.92 -8.77
C THR A 31 0.24 -6.84 -7.95
N LYS A 32 -0.50 -5.84 -7.48
CA LYS A 32 0.03 -4.93 -6.46
C LYS A 32 -0.03 -5.68 -5.13
N GLU A 33 1.10 -6.28 -4.74
CA GLU A 33 1.22 -6.93 -3.44
C GLU A 33 0.81 -5.93 -2.35
N GLN A 34 -0.23 -6.28 -1.61
CA GLN A 34 -0.70 -5.51 -0.46
C GLN A 34 0.36 -5.62 0.63
N GLN A 35 1.32 -4.69 0.64
CA GLN A 35 2.31 -4.64 1.71
C GLN A 35 1.60 -4.32 3.02
N MET A 36 1.90 -5.12 4.06
CA MET A 36 1.40 -4.82 5.40
C MET A 36 2.01 -3.50 5.88
N PRO A 37 1.20 -2.59 6.44
CA PRO A 37 1.69 -1.32 6.95
C PRO A 37 2.69 -1.55 8.07
N LYS A 38 3.84 -0.89 7.97
CA LYS A 38 4.92 -0.97 8.96
C LYS A 38 5.10 0.37 9.65
N ASP A 39 5.38 0.34 10.94
CA ASP A 39 5.70 1.53 11.71
C ASP A 39 7.10 2.10 11.35
N SER A 40 7.49 3.20 11.98
CA SER A 40 8.80 3.83 11.76
C SER A 40 10.00 2.92 12.10
N ASN A 41 9.80 1.85 12.86
CA ASN A 41 10.84 0.89 13.25
C ASN A 41 10.80 -0.38 12.40
N GLY A 42 9.89 -0.48 11.42
CA GLY A 42 9.72 -1.67 10.58
C GLY A 42 8.83 -2.75 11.19
N SER A 43 8.15 -2.46 12.30
CA SER A 43 7.21 -3.38 12.96
C SER A 43 5.88 -3.40 12.23
N GLU A 44 5.34 -4.59 11.97
CA GLU A 44 4.04 -4.75 11.30
C GLU A 44 2.90 -4.28 12.20
N LEU A 45 2.02 -3.46 11.61
CA LEU A 45 0.85 -2.89 12.25
C LEU A 45 -0.40 -3.69 11.85
N ASN A 46 -1.17 -4.10 12.85
CA ASN A 46 -2.44 -4.77 12.67
C ASN A 46 -3.63 -3.89 13.09
N ALA A 47 -4.80 -4.20 12.57
CA ALA A 47 -6.04 -3.56 13.02
C ALA A 47 -6.24 -3.86 14.53
N GLY A 48 -6.53 -2.82 15.31
CA GLY A 48 -6.69 -2.91 16.76
C GLY A 48 -5.42 -2.61 17.56
N ASP A 49 -4.26 -2.48 16.92
CA ASP A 49 -3.01 -2.19 17.63
C ASP A 49 -3.00 -0.79 18.29
N SER A 50 -2.06 -0.61 19.22
CA SER A 50 -1.76 0.67 19.84
C SER A 50 -0.47 1.24 19.29
N VAL A 51 -0.49 2.53 18.94
CA VAL A 51 0.65 3.25 18.37
C VAL A 51 0.89 4.55 19.13
N SER A 52 2.13 4.98 19.17
CA SER A 52 2.57 6.26 19.73
C SER A 52 3.15 7.14 18.64
N VAL A 53 2.89 8.43 18.73
CA VAL A 53 3.43 9.39 17.77
C VAL A 53 4.83 9.83 18.19
N ILE A 54 5.82 9.67 17.30
CA ILE A 54 7.22 9.98 17.61
C ILE A 54 7.60 11.45 17.43
N LYS A 55 6.77 12.25 16.75
CA LYS A 55 6.99 13.67 16.45
C LYS A 55 5.70 14.47 16.59
N ASP A 56 5.79 15.78 16.72
CA ASP A 56 4.62 16.65 16.71
C ASP A 56 4.06 16.76 15.29
N LEU A 57 2.77 16.44 15.12
CA LEU A 57 2.09 16.46 13.82
C LEU A 57 1.02 17.55 13.82
N LYS A 58 1.15 18.51 12.92
CA LYS A 58 0.10 19.51 12.65
C LYS A 58 -0.86 18.95 11.61
N ILE A 59 -2.14 18.91 11.94
CA ILE A 59 -3.18 18.48 11.02
C ILE A 59 -3.55 19.66 10.11
N LYS A 60 -3.60 19.43 8.80
CA LYS A 60 -4.10 20.44 7.87
C LYS A 60 -5.62 20.58 8.05
N GLY A 61 -6.10 21.80 8.27
CA GLY A 61 -7.53 22.09 8.45
C GLY A 61 -8.04 22.04 9.90
N ALA A 62 -7.20 21.65 10.86
CA ALA A 62 -7.50 21.75 12.29
C ALA A 62 -6.46 22.62 13.00
N SER A 63 -6.89 23.41 13.99
CA SER A 63 -5.96 24.18 14.86
C SER A 63 -5.25 23.27 15.87
N SER A 64 -5.78 22.06 16.08
CA SER A 64 -5.24 21.06 17.00
C SER A 64 -3.98 20.39 16.42
N THR A 65 -2.93 20.33 17.23
CA THR A 65 -1.68 19.62 16.92
C THR A 65 -1.61 18.34 17.75
N ILE A 66 -1.25 17.21 17.13
CA ILE A 66 -0.97 15.97 17.84
C ILE A 66 0.46 16.07 18.38
N LYS A 67 0.58 16.07 19.71
CA LYS A 67 1.89 16.17 20.37
C LYS A 67 2.66 14.86 20.29
N ARG A 68 3.99 14.94 20.26
CA ARG A 68 4.84 13.78 20.46
C ARG A 68 4.46 13.04 21.75
N GLY A 69 4.46 11.71 21.71
CA GLY A 69 4.11 10.86 22.85
C GLY A 69 2.61 10.60 23.01
N THR A 70 1.76 11.21 22.16
CA THR A 70 0.34 10.85 22.12
C THR A 70 0.20 9.37 21.75
N THR A 71 -0.45 8.60 22.61
CA THR A 71 -0.74 7.19 22.39
C THR A 71 -2.16 7.05 21.85
N ILE A 72 -2.30 6.37 20.73
CA ILE A 72 -3.57 6.14 20.04
C ILE A 72 -3.81 4.64 20.00
N LYS A 73 -4.95 4.22 20.55
CA LYS A 73 -5.34 2.80 20.62
C LYS A 73 -6.34 2.49 19.52
N ASN A 74 -6.46 1.21 19.16
CA ASN A 74 -7.45 0.71 18.23
C ASN A 74 -7.33 1.34 16.83
N ILE A 75 -6.12 1.27 16.25
CA ILE A 75 -5.89 1.74 14.88
C ILE A 75 -6.64 0.88 13.86
N ARG A 76 -7.01 1.49 12.73
CA ARG A 76 -7.58 0.81 11.57
C ARG A 76 -6.62 0.88 10.40
N LEU A 77 -6.47 -0.25 9.71
CA LEU A 77 -5.66 -0.33 8.50
C LEU A 77 -6.45 0.23 7.32
N THR A 78 -5.77 0.98 6.46
CA THR A 78 -6.34 1.52 5.22
C THR A 78 -5.83 0.69 4.03
N HIS A 79 -6.34 0.95 2.82
CA HIS A 79 -5.87 0.32 1.58
C HIS A 79 -4.42 0.66 1.17
N LYS A 80 -3.75 1.55 1.91
CA LYS A 80 -2.35 1.92 1.66
C LYS A 80 -1.50 1.51 2.86
N ASP A 81 -0.31 1.00 2.58
CA ASP A 81 0.70 0.55 3.53
C ASP A 81 1.38 1.70 4.31
N ASP A 82 1.41 2.90 3.73
CA ASP A 82 1.98 4.09 4.36
C ASP A 82 1.00 4.87 5.26
N GLU A 83 -0.28 4.49 5.28
CA GLU A 83 -1.35 5.24 5.93
C GLU A 83 -2.17 4.35 6.88
N VAL A 84 -2.49 4.88 8.06
CA VAL A 84 -3.41 4.24 9.01
C VAL A 84 -4.42 5.23 9.55
N GLU A 85 -5.64 4.76 9.77
CA GLU A 85 -6.70 5.51 10.39
C GLU A 85 -6.64 5.36 11.90
N ALA A 86 -6.63 6.50 12.60
CA ALA A 86 -6.50 6.55 14.04
C ALA A 86 -7.53 7.49 14.63
N LYS A 87 -8.17 7.11 15.74
CA LYS A 87 -9.11 7.96 16.46
C LYS A 87 -8.38 8.71 17.57
N VAL A 88 -8.31 10.03 17.46
CA VAL A 88 -7.67 10.92 18.43
C VAL A 88 -8.75 11.70 19.19
N ASP A 89 -8.69 11.71 20.53
CA ASP A 89 -9.75 12.28 21.37
C ASP A 89 -10.12 13.74 21.05
N LYS A 90 -9.14 14.54 20.63
CA LYS A 90 -9.32 15.98 20.33
C LYS A 90 -9.52 16.31 18.85
N CYS A 91 -9.30 15.34 17.94
CA CYS A 91 -9.36 15.57 16.49
C CYS A 91 -10.35 14.65 15.76
N GLY A 92 -10.91 13.63 16.43
CA GLY A 92 -11.76 12.63 15.79
C GLY A 92 -10.95 11.59 15.01
N VAL A 93 -11.55 11.05 13.94
CA VAL A 93 -10.90 10.07 13.06
C VAL A 93 -10.01 10.81 12.08
N VAL A 94 -8.71 10.48 12.09
CA VAL A 94 -7.70 11.11 11.24
C VAL A 94 -6.83 10.04 10.59
N VAL A 95 -6.37 10.31 9.37
CA VAL A 95 -5.42 9.45 8.67
C VAL A 95 -4.00 9.95 8.97
N LEU A 96 -3.16 9.07 9.52
CA LEU A 96 -1.78 9.36 9.86
C LEU A 96 -0.83 8.52 9.00
N LYS A 97 0.34 9.08 8.70
CA LYS A 97 1.41 8.33 8.04
C LYS A 97 2.12 7.42 9.03
N THR A 98 2.34 6.18 8.64
CA THR A 98 2.99 5.15 9.47
C THR A 98 4.44 5.48 9.82
N CYS A 99 5.14 6.26 8.99
CA CYS A 99 6.50 6.76 9.24
C CYS A 99 6.67 7.60 10.51
N PHE A 100 5.58 8.13 11.08
CA PHE A 100 5.60 8.92 12.32
C PHE A 100 4.99 8.19 13.51
N LEU A 101 4.70 6.91 13.35
CA LEU A 101 4.10 6.06 14.35
C LEU A 101 5.12 5.03 14.82
N LYS A 102 5.01 4.65 16.09
CA LYS A 102 5.75 3.57 16.71
C LYS A 102 4.76 2.68 17.44
N LYS A 103 4.78 1.38 17.15
CA LYS A 103 3.99 0.39 17.89
C LYS A 103 4.38 0.40 19.37
N VAL A 104 3.37 0.41 20.24
CA VAL A 104 3.53 0.39 21.71
C VAL A 104 3.28 -1.01 22.23
#